data_AF-U2MV42-F1
#
_entry.id   AF-U2MV42-F1
#
_cell.length_a   1.000
_cell.length_b   1.000
_cell.length_c   1.000
_cell.angle_alpha   90.00
_cell.angle_beta   90.00
_cell.angle_gamma   90.00
#
_symmetry.space_group_name_H-M   'P 1'
#
loop_
_entity.id
_entity.type
_entity.pdbx_description
1 polymer ?
#
loop_
_entity_poly.entity_id
_entity_poly.type
_entity_poly.pdbx_seq_one_letter_code
_entity_poly.pdbx_strand_id
1 'polypeptide(L)'
;MINKQAQIKKMKKVLLAVMLCAVVSACSKDEPENNGKQPSKPEQMETQEVNDEDLSKYFDLDKNLTVHQALKKIKAMSGTKTINGKTFSITAVDETNRNEQTGTFTVTVTGNISGKPFKKTISFEGFAPKPTDEAMAKRVVATWKSDTNYQKDFDFDTLYRLGNTAKFTTEYLSKFINFTSSTPDGKHHYTFTSEDFAKTAIGNIRYLADGTITFTVTYNGIKGNTGSGINGAPSLQFDKNDYYSRQLSVNENLTKTLYLRGVYEHLDLFYANLLPYDQSKFVPRISHKEKNDTDNTLLVTIKLTANDGRETELAVFTKTITGFKPLSDLNTDLHLASSAELGEQLGKKFRNTPDGDKLSQMGTVPVQTWIEKAQMSIRRSGKSIELLPQKVKTGNGSSIITVWKPTQNIGSVLDLYFENPKFEVSEARKEGNFLKMKLRLKAVNETAVKDVELPLTVHLLKL
;
A
#
# COMPACT_ATOMS: atom_id res chain seq x y z
N MET A 1 -31.72 10.64 25.43
CA MET A 1 -32.71 10.27 26.45
C MET A 1 -33.28 8.90 26.09
N ILE A 2 -33.33 7.98 27.08
CA ILE A 2 -34.01 6.66 27.10
C ILE A 2 -33.35 5.61 26.18
N ASN A 3 -32.43 4.74 26.62
CA ASN A 3 -32.45 3.71 27.69
C ASN A 3 -33.06 2.37 27.21
N LYS A 4 -32.22 1.32 27.07
CA LYS A 4 -32.29 0.12 27.92
C LYS A 4 -31.23 -0.92 27.55
N GLN A 5 -30.22 -1.03 28.42
CA GLN A 5 -29.57 -2.29 28.75
C GLN A 5 -30.58 -3.24 29.41
N ALA A 6 -30.50 -4.53 29.11
CA ALA A 6 -30.52 -5.64 30.07
C ALA A 6 -30.86 -6.97 29.36
N GLN A 7 -29.94 -7.94 29.39
CA GLN A 7 -30.29 -9.31 29.78
C GLN A 7 -29.02 -10.02 30.32
N ILE A 8 -28.98 -10.16 31.64
CA ILE A 8 -28.12 -11.07 32.40
C ILE A 8 -28.99 -12.30 32.73
N LYS A 9 -28.36 -13.49 32.79
CA LYS A 9 -28.72 -14.69 33.60
C LYS A 9 -29.27 -15.90 32.80
N LYS A 10 -28.45 -16.97 32.69
CA LYS A 10 -28.62 -18.24 33.44
C LYS A 10 -27.58 -19.30 33.05
N MET A 11 -26.87 -19.82 34.06
CA MET A 11 -26.17 -21.11 34.05
C MET A 11 -27.18 -22.27 34.04
N LYS A 12 -26.86 -23.39 33.38
CA LYS A 12 -26.54 -24.69 34.02
C LYS A 12 -26.45 -25.84 33.01
N LYS A 13 -25.45 -26.67 33.28
CA LYS A 13 -25.10 -28.00 32.76
C LYS A 13 -26.30 -28.89 32.42
N VAL A 14 -26.19 -29.66 31.33
CA VAL A 14 -26.82 -30.99 31.21
C VAL A 14 -25.77 -31.97 30.63
N LEU A 15 -25.68 -33.09 31.31
CA LEU A 15 -24.83 -34.26 31.09
C LEU A 15 -25.77 -35.40 30.63
N LEU A 16 -25.37 -36.22 29.66
CA LEU A 16 -25.96 -37.54 29.35
C LEU A 16 -24.84 -38.34 28.66
N ALA A 17 -24.18 -39.31 29.30
CA ALA A 17 -24.62 -40.61 29.83
C ALA A 17 -24.95 -41.64 28.74
N VAL A 18 -24.04 -42.60 28.54
CA VAL A 18 -24.39 -43.99 28.19
C VAL A 18 -23.57 -44.91 29.10
N MET A 19 -24.29 -45.86 29.66
CA MET A 19 -23.99 -46.70 30.82
C MET A 19 -23.93 -48.18 30.38
N LEU A 20 -23.56 -49.05 31.33
CA LEU A 20 -23.64 -50.52 31.43
C LEU A 20 -22.37 -51.29 31.01
N CYS A 21 -21.86 -52.26 31.78
CA CYS A 21 -22.40 -52.94 32.97
C CYS A 21 -21.25 -53.54 33.81
N ALA A 22 -21.44 -53.54 35.13
CA ALA A 22 -20.62 -54.27 36.10
C ALA A 22 -21.28 -55.61 36.43
N VAL A 23 -20.49 -56.65 36.70
CA VAL A 23 -20.79 -57.61 37.79
C VAL A 23 -19.48 -58.12 38.39
N VAL A 24 -19.42 -58.08 39.71
CA VAL A 24 -18.36 -58.57 40.60
C VAL A 24 -18.80 -59.93 41.12
N SER A 25 -17.90 -60.89 41.30
CA SER A 25 -18.06 -61.97 42.27
C SER A 25 -16.70 -62.49 42.73
N ALA A 26 -16.55 -62.65 44.04
CA ALA A 26 -15.35 -63.12 44.73
C ALA A 26 -15.64 -64.39 45.57
N CYS A 27 -14.59 -65.20 45.72
CA CYS A 27 -14.34 -66.32 46.65
C CYS A 27 -15.20 -67.62 46.44
N SER A 28 -14.68 -68.86 46.55
CA SER A 28 -13.63 -69.40 47.43
C SER A 28 -13.07 -70.78 47.00
N LYS A 29 -11.85 -71.10 47.49
CA LYS A 29 -11.25 -72.42 47.91
C LYS A 29 -10.74 -73.48 46.89
N ASP A 30 -9.41 -73.69 46.98
CA ASP A 30 -8.58 -74.93 47.17
C ASP A 30 -8.92 -76.18 46.36
N GLU A 31 -8.05 -77.02 45.76
CA GLU A 31 -6.60 -77.23 45.46
C GLU A 31 -6.60 -78.55 44.59
N PRO A 32 -5.51 -79.21 44.12
CA PRO A 32 -4.12 -78.83 43.81
C PRO A 32 -3.62 -79.38 42.43
N GLU A 33 -2.42 -78.99 41.98
CA GLU A 33 -1.28 -79.88 41.59
C GLU A 33 -0.13 -79.15 40.86
N ASN A 34 0.95 -78.95 41.62
CA ASN A 34 2.37 -79.16 41.33
C ASN A 34 2.94 -79.02 39.89
N ASN A 35 3.81 -78.03 39.67
CA ASN A 35 5.26 -78.22 39.44
C ASN A 35 5.99 -76.93 39.04
N GLY A 36 7.08 -76.59 39.77
CA GLY A 36 8.30 -76.11 39.11
C GLY A 36 8.82 -74.69 39.39
N LYS A 37 9.75 -74.62 40.35
CA LYS A 37 10.98 -73.78 40.45
C LYS A 37 10.95 -72.38 41.12
N GLN A 38 11.89 -72.30 42.06
CA GLN A 38 12.37 -71.23 42.96
C GLN A 38 13.06 -70.05 42.19
N PRO A 39 13.20 -68.85 42.79
CA PRO A 39 13.25 -67.57 42.09
C PRO A 39 14.66 -67.05 41.79
N SER A 40 14.77 -66.23 40.75
CA SER A 40 15.88 -65.27 40.58
C SER A 40 15.43 -63.86 40.96
N LYS A 41 16.23 -63.28 41.86
CA LYS A 41 16.19 -61.93 42.45
C LYS A 41 15.97 -60.83 41.39
N PRO A 42 15.05 -59.86 41.60
CA PRO A 42 15.01 -58.66 40.77
C PRO A 42 16.17 -57.72 41.13
N GLU A 43 16.93 -57.35 40.10
CA GLU A 43 17.85 -56.23 40.09
C GLU A 43 17.16 -54.94 40.58
N GLN A 44 17.93 -54.14 41.32
CA GLN A 44 17.51 -52.81 41.76
C GLN A 44 17.15 -51.95 40.55
N MET A 45 15.87 -51.60 40.40
CA MET A 45 15.45 -50.46 39.59
C MET A 45 15.95 -49.19 40.26
N GLU A 46 16.92 -48.52 39.64
CA GLU A 46 17.29 -47.15 39.96
C GLU A 46 16.05 -46.25 39.98
N THR A 47 15.95 -45.43 41.03
CA THR A 47 14.92 -44.40 41.15
C THR A 47 15.20 -43.36 40.07
N GLN A 48 14.37 -43.29 39.02
CA GLN A 48 14.53 -42.33 37.92
C GLN A 48 14.34 -40.90 38.43
N GLU A 49 15.43 -40.28 38.88
CA GLU A 49 15.45 -38.89 39.29
C GLU A 49 15.53 -37.97 38.05
N VAL A 50 14.76 -36.88 38.08
CA VAL A 50 14.83 -35.82 37.06
C VAL A 50 16.05 -34.95 37.36
N ASN A 51 17.06 -35.03 36.51
CA ASN A 51 18.25 -34.20 36.61
C ASN A 51 18.13 -32.93 35.76
N ASP A 52 18.94 -31.92 36.08
CA ASP A 52 18.88 -30.61 35.43
C ASP A 52 19.42 -30.66 33.99
N GLU A 53 20.31 -31.61 33.68
CA GLU A 53 20.88 -31.80 32.35
C GLU A 53 19.83 -32.30 31.34
N ASP A 54 18.97 -33.23 31.75
CA ASP A 54 17.87 -33.76 30.94
C ASP A 54 16.85 -32.65 30.62
N LEU A 55 16.51 -31.82 31.60
CA LEU A 55 15.62 -30.66 31.40
C LEU A 55 16.29 -29.59 30.52
N SER A 56 17.58 -29.33 30.69
CA SER A 56 18.33 -28.40 29.84
C SER A 56 18.31 -28.85 28.37
N LYS A 57 18.52 -30.15 28.12
CA LYS A 57 18.41 -30.76 26.78
C LYS A 57 16.98 -30.76 26.25
N TYR A 58 15.97 -30.93 27.12
CA TYR A 58 14.56 -30.84 26.72
C TYR A 58 14.22 -29.46 26.14
N PHE A 59 14.66 -28.40 26.81
CA PHE A 59 14.33 -27.02 26.42
C PHE A 59 15.24 -26.46 25.34
N ASP A 60 16.51 -26.90 25.28
CA ASP A 60 17.50 -26.57 24.25
C ASP A 60 17.48 -25.07 23.86
N LEU A 61 17.71 -24.23 24.87
CA LEU A 61 17.60 -22.79 24.73
C LEU A 61 18.92 -22.20 24.20
N ASP A 62 18.83 -21.41 23.15
CA ASP A 62 19.94 -20.62 22.61
C ASP A 62 20.38 -19.56 23.64
N LYS A 63 21.67 -19.59 23.99
CA LYS A 63 22.29 -18.70 24.97
C LYS A 63 22.46 -17.27 24.46
N ASN A 64 22.31 -17.03 23.15
CA ASN A 64 22.27 -15.69 22.60
C ASN A 64 20.94 -14.97 22.88
N LEU A 65 19.91 -15.69 23.33
CA LEU A 65 18.66 -15.07 23.75
C LEU A 65 18.86 -14.26 25.03
N THR A 66 18.13 -13.15 25.13
CA THR A 66 17.93 -12.46 26.41
C THR A 66 17.14 -13.34 27.37
N VAL A 67 17.25 -13.07 28.69
CA VAL A 67 16.47 -13.81 29.70
C VAL A 67 14.97 -13.71 29.42
N HIS A 68 14.46 -12.53 29.04
CA HIS A 68 13.06 -12.36 28.66
C HIS A 68 12.64 -13.26 27.48
N GLN A 69 13.44 -13.32 26.42
CA GLN A 69 13.16 -14.16 25.25
C GLN A 69 13.22 -15.65 25.59
N ALA A 70 14.21 -16.06 26.38
CA ALA A 70 14.37 -17.43 26.85
C ALA A 70 13.17 -17.87 27.72
N LEU A 71 12.73 -17.02 28.65
CA LEU A 71 11.55 -17.24 29.49
C LEU A 71 10.26 -17.32 28.67
N LYS A 72 10.10 -16.47 27.65
CA LYS A 72 8.94 -16.56 26.75
C LYS A 72 8.93 -17.89 26.00
N LYS A 73 10.09 -18.34 25.51
CA LYS A 73 10.24 -19.60 24.76
C LYS A 73 9.99 -20.82 25.64
N ILE A 74 10.56 -20.85 26.86
CA ILE A 74 10.42 -21.98 27.78
C ILE A 74 8.97 -22.14 28.27
N LYS A 75 8.28 -21.03 28.56
CA LYS A 75 6.85 -21.03 28.97
C LYS A 75 5.91 -21.48 27.86
N ALA A 76 6.29 -21.27 26.61
CA ALA A 76 5.53 -21.74 25.45
C ALA A 76 5.83 -23.21 25.10
N MET A 77 6.84 -23.82 25.71
CA MET A 77 7.27 -25.19 25.40
C MET A 77 6.54 -26.18 26.31
N SER A 78 5.63 -26.95 25.71
CA SER A 78 4.90 -28.05 26.36
C SER A 78 4.89 -29.28 25.48
N GLY A 79 4.63 -30.45 26.07
CA GLY A 79 4.44 -31.69 25.35
C GLY A 79 5.52 -32.74 25.62
N THR A 80 5.52 -33.79 24.80
CA THR A 80 6.30 -35.00 25.06
C THR A 80 7.58 -35.05 24.21
N LYS A 81 8.73 -35.29 24.84
CA LYS A 81 10.02 -35.55 24.18
C LYS A 81 10.77 -36.67 24.88
N THR A 82 11.54 -37.43 24.11
CA THR A 82 12.45 -38.45 24.66
C THR A 82 13.85 -37.87 24.75
N ILE A 83 14.40 -37.80 25.96
CA ILE A 83 15.76 -37.31 26.24
C ILE A 83 16.49 -38.42 27.00
N ASN A 84 17.66 -38.84 26.51
CA ASN A 84 18.47 -39.90 27.14
C ASN A 84 17.67 -41.18 27.48
N GLY A 85 16.76 -41.60 26.60
CA GLY A 85 15.90 -42.78 26.79
C GLY A 85 14.73 -42.60 27.76
N LYS A 86 14.60 -41.43 28.40
CA LYS A 86 13.49 -41.07 29.30
C LYS A 86 12.45 -40.26 28.54
N THR A 87 11.18 -40.62 28.68
CA THR A 87 10.07 -39.85 28.06
C THR A 87 9.58 -38.78 29.02
N PHE A 88 9.87 -37.52 28.70
CA PHE A 88 9.41 -36.33 29.43
C PHE A 88 8.13 -35.80 28.80
N SER A 89 7.14 -35.48 29.62
CA SER A 89 5.92 -34.77 29.21
C SER A 89 5.74 -33.53 30.08
N ILE A 90 6.10 -32.36 29.55
CA ILE A 90 6.04 -31.09 30.29
C ILE A 90 4.65 -30.49 30.13
N THR A 91 4.02 -30.18 31.26
CA THR A 91 2.65 -29.64 31.31
C THR A 91 2.61 -28.19 31.76
N ALA A 92 3.58 -27.73 32.57
CA ALA A 92 3.68 -26.34 32.98
C ALA A 92 5.12 -25.93 33.30
N VAL A 93 5.42 -24.65 33.08
CA VAL A 93 6.69 -24.02 33.45
C VAL A 93 6.37 -22.68 34.10
N ASP A 94 6.68 -22.56 35.38
CA ASP A 94 6.43 -21.36 36.18
C ASP A 94 7.75 -20.64 36.48
N GLU A 95 7.81 -19.33 36.23
CA GLU A 95 8.99 -18.52 36.57
C GLU A 95 9.03 -18.26 38.07
N THR A 96 10.17 -18.56 38.70
CA THR A 96 10.37 -18.34 40.14
C THR A 96 11.37 -17.24 40.44
N ASN A 97 12.37 -17.06 39.58
CA ASN A 97 13.34 -15.98 39.69
C ASN A 97 13.82 -15.54 38.31
N ARG A 98 14.15 -14.25 38.17
CA ARG A 98 14.63 -13.65 36.92
C ARG A 98 15.66 -12.59 37.25
N ASN A 99 16.84 -12.72 36.64
CA ASN A 99 17.90 -11.74 36.72
C ASN A 99 18.42 -11.43 35.30
N GLU A 100 17.90 -10.36 34.74
CA GLU A 100 18.26 -9.88 33.41
C GLU A 100 19.71 -9.39 33.35
N GLN A 101 20.26 -8.84 34.44
CA GLN A 101 21.62 -8.29 34.47
C GLN A 101 22.70 -9.37 34.45
N THR A 102 22.47 -10.49 35.15
CA THR A 102 23.40 -11.62 35.16
C THR A 102 23.13 -12.64 34.07
N GLY A 103 22.06 -12.48 33.28
CA GLY A 103 21.71 -13.45 32.25
C GLY A 103 21.22 -14.78 32.83
N THR A 104 20.54 -14.74 33.98
CA THR A 104 20.09 -15.94 34.69
C THR A 104 18.60 -15.91 35.00
N PHE A 105 17.97 -17.09 35.03
CA PHE A 105 16.59 -17.23 35.49
C PHE A 105 16.37 -18.62 36.08
N THR A 106 15.34 -18.75 36.92
CA THR A 106 14.94 -20.01 37.54
C THR A 106 13.48 -20.26 37.23
N VAL A 107 13.17 -21.50 36.87
CA VAL A 107 11.80 -21.95 36.65
C VAL A 107 11.51 -23.21 37.46
N THR A 108 10.25 -23.39 37.80
CA THR A 108 9.72 -24.67 38.25
C THR A 108 9.00 -25.35 37.10
N VAL A 109 9.49 -26.53 36.73
CA VAL A 109 8.97 -27.36 35.66
C VAL A 109 8.09 -28.44 36.28
N THR A 110 6.85 -28.55 35.78
CA THR A 110 5.90 -29.58 36.18
C THR A 110 5.61 -30.48 34.98
N GLY A 111 5.63 -31.79 35.19
CA GLY A 111 5.41 -32.75 34.12
C GLY A 111 5.36 -34.19 34.60
N ASN A 112 5.48 -35.12 33.65
CA ASN A 112 5.61 -36.54 33.90
C ASN A 112 6.89 -37.08 33.26
N ILE A 113 7.57 -38.01 33.94
CA ILE A 113 8.68 -38.80 33.41
C ILE A 113 8.29 -40.27 33.47
N SER A 114 8.24 -40.94 32.31
CA SER A 114 7.90 -42.38 32.23
C SER A 114 6.60 -42.74 32.99
N GLY A 115 5.60 -41.85 32.96
CA GLY A 115 4.31 -42.03 33.64
C GLY A 115 4.24 -41.59 35.12
N LYS A 116 5.35 -41.13 35.72
CA LYS A 116 5.36 -40.61 37.09
C LYS A 116 5.41 -39.08 37.10
N PRO A 117 4.56 -38.39 37.90
CA PRO A 117 4.59 -36.94 37.98
C PRO A 117 5.86 -36.46 38.68
N PHE A 118 6.38 -35.32 38.22
CA PHE A 118 7.48 -34.62 38.86
C PHE A 118 7.23 -33.12 38.89
N LYS A 119 7.89 -32.46 39.84
CA LYS A 119 8.01 -31.01 39.92
C LYS A 119 9.45 -30.69 40.32
N LYS A 120 10.18 -30.00 39.46
CA LYS A 120 11.61 -29.71 39.66
C LYS A 120 11.89 -28.25 39.38
N THR A 121 12.69 -27.63 40.24
CA THR A 121 13.20 -26.28 40.02
C THR A 121 14.57 -26.38 39.38
N ILE A 122 14.79 -25.64 38.29
CA ILE A 122 16.04 -25.60 37.53
C ILE A 122 16.42 -24.14 37.28
N SER A 123 17.71 -23.85 37.43
CA SER A 123 18.30 -22.55 37.09
C SER A 123 19.00 -22.63 35.74
N PHE A 124 18.81 -21.59 34.95
CA PHE A 124 19.34 -21.40 33.63
C PHE A 124 20.26 -20.18 33.63
N GLU A 125 21.50 -20.36 33.18
CA GLU A 125 22.53 -19.32 33.21
C GLU A 125 23.20 -19.12 31.84
N GLY A 126 23.97 -18.04 31.70
CA GLY A 126 24.75 -17.74 30.50
C GLY A 126 23.93 -17.16 29.35
N PHE A 127 22.74 -16.61 29.61
CA PHE A 127 21.94 -15.91 28.61
C PHE A 127 22.47 -14.48 28.39
N ALA A 128 22.11 -13.87 27.26
CA ALA A 128 22.54 -12.51 26.95
C ALA A 128 22.05 -11.53 28.03
N PRO A 129 22.95 -10.84 28.73
CA PRO A 129 22.57 -9.93 29.79
C PRO A 129 21.94 -8.66 29.21
N LYS A 130 20.96 -8.13 29.93
CA LYS A 130 20.40 -6.82 29.66
C LYS A 130 21.45 -5.73 29.97
N PRO A 131 21.62 -4.72 29.10
CA PRO A 131 22.49 -3.59 29.37
C PRO A 131 22.09 -2.84 30.65
N THR A 132 23.06 -2.17 31.27
CA THR A 132 22.81 -1.28 32.42
C THR A 132 21.84 -0.16 32.05
N ASP A 133 21.16 0.44 33.02
CA ASP A 133 20.24 1.56 32.75
C ASP A 133 20.94 2.72 32.02
N GLU A 134 22.22 2.98 32.33
CA GLU A 134 23.02 3.97 31.61
C GLU A 134 23.22 3.58 30.14
N ALA A 135 23.53 2.32 29.83
CA ALA A 135 23.65 1.84 28.47
C ALA A 135 22.29 1.85 27.74
N MET A 136 21.20 1.47 28.43
CA MET A 136 19.83 1.55 27.92
C MET A 136 19.45 2.98 27.53
N ALA A 137 19.92 3.99 28.26
CA ALA A 137 19.70 5.40 27.91
C ALA A 137 20.64 5.92 26.81
N LYS A 138 21.94 5.60 26.88
CA LYS A 138 22.99 6.26 26.05
C LYS A 138 23.35 5.53 24.76
N ARG A 139 22.97 4.25 24.61
CA ARG A 139 23.33 3.40 23.46
C ARG A 139 22.10 2.88 22.72
N VAL A 140 20.97 3.57 22.88
CA VAL A 140 19.72 3.21 22.24
C VAL A 140 19.76 3.53 20.74
N VAL A 141 19.29 2.58 19.95
CA VAL A 141 19.10 2.67 18.51
C VAL A 141 17.63 2.43 18.22
N ALA A 142 17.08 3.20 17.28
CA ALA A 142 15.72 3.07 16.80
C ALA A 142 15.73 2.57 15.36
N THR A 143 14.89 1.58 15.06
CA THR A 143 14.66 1.12 13.68
C THR A 143 13.18 1.01 13.40
N TRP A 144 12.75 1.31 12.18
CA TRP A 144 11.38 1.03 11.76
C TRP A 144 11.11 -0.47 11.82
N LYS A 145 9.94 -0.84 12.30
CA LYS A 145 9.49 -2.23 12.24
C LYS A 145 9.15 -2.60 10.80
N SER A 146 9.57 -3.80 10.40
CA SER A 146 9.37 -4.32 9.04
C SER A 146 7.92 -4.63 8.69
N ASP A 147 7.05 -4.81 9.70
CA ASP A 147 5.63 -5.11 9.55
C ASP A 147 4.74 -3.86 9.55
N THR A 148 5.33 -2.66 9.55
CA THR A 148 4.59 -1.38 9.57
C THR A 148 4.82 -0.57 8.30
N ASN A 149 3.78 0.07 7.78
CA ASN A 149 3.90 1.04 6.70
C ASN A 149 4.05 2.45 7.27
N TYR A 150 5.20 2.72 7.89
CA TYR A 150 5.46 4.01 8.55
C TYR A 150 5.34 5.20 7.57
N GLN A 151 5.61 5.02 6.27
CA GLN A 151 5.43 6.06 5.25
C GLN A 151 3.97 6.46 5.01
N LYS A 152 3.02 5.68 5.51
CA LYS A 152 1.59 5.95 5.38
C LYS A 152 0.95 6.23 6.74
N ASP A 153 1.30 5.42 7.73
CA ASP A 153 0.54 5.32 8.98
C ASP A 153 1.15 6.16 10.12
N PHE A 154 2.43 6.53 10.01
CA PHE A 154 3.05 7.48 10.93
C PHE A 154 2.51 8.89 10.65
N ASP A 155 2.07 9.59 11.69
CA ASP A 155 1.42 10.91 11.58
C ASP A 155 2.46 12.02 11.38
N PHE A 156 3.20 11.95 10.28
CA PHE A 156 4.29 12.87 10.00
C PHE A 156 3.82 14.31 9.82
N ASP A 157 2.62 14.53 9.28
CA ASP A 157 2.04 15.86 9.10
C ASP A 157 1.88 16.61 10.43
N THR A 158 1.48 15.92 11.50
CA THR A 158 1.40 16.51 12.85
C THR A 158 2.78 16.91 13.40
N LEU A 159 3.82 16.13 13.12
CA LEU A 159 5.19 16.45 13.52
C LEU A 159 5.73 17.63 12.73
N TYR A 160 5.67 17.54 11.40
CA TYR A 160 6.41 18.42 10.49
C TYR A 160 5.66 19.70 10.18
N ARG A 161 4.41 19.61 9.70
CA ARG A 161 3.63 20.78 9.29
C ARG A 161 3.05 21.53 10.48
N LEU A 162 2.51 20.80 11.46
CA LEU A 162 1.90 21.41 12.64
C LEU A 162 2.90 21.75 13.76
N GLY A 163 4.11 21.16 13.74
CA GLY A 163 5.10 21.33 14.80
C GLY A 163 4.65 20.79 16.17
N ASN A 164 3.60 19.95 16.20
CA ASN A 164 3.02 19.47 17.44
C ASN A 164 3.65 18.13 17.83
N THR A 165 4.43 18.13 18.91
CA THR A 165 5.18 16.96 19.37
C THR A 165 4.46 16.12 20.43
N ALA A 166 3.32 16.60 20.97
CA ALA A 166 2.66 16.00 22.14
C ALA A 166 2.18 14.56 21.89
N LYS A 167 1.85 14.21 20.64
CA LYS A 167 1.37 12.88 20.25
C LYS A 167 2.48 11.82 20.24
N PHE A 168 3.75 12.21 20.06
CA PHE A 168 4.86 11.30 19.82
C PHE A 168 5.47 10.79 21.12
N THR A 169 4.63 10.14 21.93
CA THR A 169 5.02 9.49 23.17
C THR A 169 5.74 8.17 22.91
N THR A 170 6.34 7.58 23.96
CA THR A 170 6.89 6.23 23.92
C THR A 170 5.87 5.21 23.42
N GLU A 171 4.62 5.31 23.87
CA GLU A 171 3.54 4.40 23.45
C GLU A 171 3.19 4.56 21.97
N TYR A 172 3.19 5.78 21.45
CA TYR A 172 2.94 6.01 20.03
C TYR A 172 4.10 5.47 19.18
N LEU A 173 5.35 5.83 19.53
CA LEU A 173 6.53 5.40 18.78
C LEU A 173 6.74 3.88 18.82
N SER A 174 6.46 3.21 19.93
CA SER A 174 6.61 1.76 20.06
C SER A 174 5.69 0.95 19.14
N LYS A 175 4.68 1.58 18.53
CA LYS A 175 3.83 0.96 17.49
C LYS A 175 4.62 0.77 16.18
N PHE A 176 5.51 1.70 15.85
CA PHE A 176 6.23 1.76 14.57
C PHE A 176 7.72 1.41 14.66
N ILE A 177 8.30 1.50 15.86
CA ILE A 177 9.75 1.49 16.05
C ILE A 177 10.16 0.35 16.98
N ASN A 178 11.25 -0.34 16.64
CA ASN A 178 12.00 -1.19 17.54
C ASN A 178 13.07 -0.36 18.23
N PHE A 179 13.09 -0.39 19.56
CA PHE A 179 14.15 0.19 20.37
C PHE A 179 15.10 -0.92 20.78
N THR A 180 16.36 -0.77 20.44
CA THR A 180 17.42 -1.69 20.86
C THR A 180 18.51 -0.91 21.58
N SER A 181 19.18 -1.53 22.54
CA SER A 181 20.41 -1.01 23.14
C SER A 181 21.47 -2.09 23.14
N SER A 182 22.71 -1.71 23.45
CA SER A 182 23.84 -2.64 23.53
C SER A 182 24.65 -2.47 24.80
N THR A 183 25.32 -3.54 25.20
CA THR A 183 26.40 -3.47 26.19
C THR A 183 27.53 -2.53 25.71
N PRO A 184 28.35 -1.96 26.61
CA PRO A 184 29.43 -1.04 26.24
C PRO A 184 30.42 -1.61 25.21
N ASP A 185 30.69 -2.91 25.27
CA ASP A 185 31.54 -3.63 24.31
C ASP A 185 30.85 -3.95 22.97
N GLY A 186 29.55 -3.65 22.84
CA GLY A 186 28.76 -3.84 21.63
C GLY A 186 28.42 -5.29 21.31
N LYS A 187 28.77 -6.27 22.16
CA LYS A 187 28.59 -7.70 21.85
C LYS A 187 27.15 -8.18 21.98
N HIS A 188 26.39 -7.59 22.91
CA HIS A 188 25.02 -8.00 23.19
C HIS A 188 24.05 -6.88 22.87
N HIS A 189 23.06 -7.19 22.06
CA HIS A 189 21.97 -6.30 21.71
C HIS A 189 20.68 -6.75 22.42
N TYR A 190 20.00 -5.78 23.02
CA TYR A 190 18.79 -5.99 23.79
C TYR A 190 17.66 -5.16 23.22
N THR A 191 16.55 -5.80 22.86
CA THR A 191 15.34 -5.13 22.41
C THR A 191 14.44 -4.80 23.60
N PHE A 192 13.95 -3.56 23.65
CA PHE A 192 13.10 -3.08 24.73
C PHE A 192 11.80 -3.90 24.80
N THR A 193 11.40 -4.21 26.03
CA THR A 193 10.14 -4.88 26.37
C THR A 193 9.08 -3.88 26.82
N SER A 194 7.86 -4.35 27.08
CA SER A 194 6.80 -3.51 27.66
C SER A 194 7.19 -2.91 29.02
N GLU A 195 7.97 -3.64 29.83
CA GLU A 195 8.50 -3.16 31.12
C GLU A 195 9.49 -2.00 30.92
N ASP A 196 10.25 -2.03 29.83
CA ASP A 196 11.20 -0.97 29.48
C ASP A 196 10.51 0.28 28.95
N PHE A 197 9.45 0.11 28.17
CA PHE A 197 8.65 1.24 27.69
C PHE A 197 8.02 2.01 28.84
N ALA A 198 7.61 1.34 29.93
CA ALA A 198 7.12 2.01 31.14
C ALA A 198 8.17 2.90 31.82
N LYS A 199 9.46 2.61 31.62
CA LYS A 199 10.61 3.39 32.14
C LYS A 199 11.14 4.40 31.13
N THR A 200 10.58 4.44 29.92
CA THR A 200 11.10 5.22 28.80
C THR A 200 10.22 6.44 28.55
N ALA A 201 10.85 7.60 28.43
CA ALA A 201 10.21 8.83 27.96
C ALA A 201 10.90 9.34 26.69
N ILE A 202 10.08 9.76 25.73
CA ILE A 202 10.52 10.38 24.47
C ILE A 202 10.39 11.90 24.60
N GLY A 203 11.40 12.63 24.14
CA GLY A 203 11.37 14.09 24.09
C GLY A 203 12.13 14.64 22.89
N ASN A 204 11.99 15.94 22.62
CA ASN A 204 12.70 16.66 21.55
C ASN A 204 12.62 15.99 20.17
N ILE A 205 11.48 15.37 19.85
CA ILE A 205 11.29 14.78 18.52
C ILE A 205 11.23 15.88 17.46
N ARG A 206 11.92 15.68 16.34
CA ARG A 206 11.93 16.60 15.20
C ARG A 206 12.39 15.89 13.94
N TYR A 207 12.03 16.47 12.80
CA TYR A 207 12.55 16.09 11.50
C TYR A 207 13.72 17.01 11.10
N LEU A 208 14.75 16.43 10.49
CA LEU A 208 15.96 17.14 10.05
C LEU A 208 16.01 17.22 8.52
N ALA A 209 16.78 18.19 8.02
CA ALA A 209 16.94 18.43 6.59
C ALA A 209 17.60 17.26 5.83
N ASP A 210 18.30 16.37 6.54
CA ASP A 210 18.93 15.17 5.98
C ASP A 210 17.96 14.00 5.75
N GLY A 211 16.68 14.19 6.04
CA GLY A 211 15.67 13.15 5.86
C GLY A 211 15.42 12.30 7.09
N THR A 212 15.93 12.68 8.26
CA THR A 212 15.79 11.87 9.48
C THR A 212 14.80 12.45 10.50
N ILE A 213 14.06 11.56 11.16
CA ILE A 213 13.36 11.87 12.42
C ILE A 213 14.30 11.52 13.57
N THR A 214 14.59 12.47 14.44
CA THR A 214 15.40 12.26 15.64
C THR A 214 14.64 12.64 16.91
N PHE A 215 14.96 12.01 18.02
CA PHE A 215 14.38 12.28 19.33
C PHE A 215 15.33 11.90 20.47
N THR A 216 15.13 12.48 21.65
CA THR A 216 15.83 12.11 22.88
C THR A 216 15.08 10.99 23.59
N VAL A 217 15.81 9.99 24.06
CA VAL A 217 15.30 8.93 24.93
C VAL A 217 15.77 9.22 26.36
N THR A 218 14.87 9.16 27.32
CA THR A 218 15.20 9.13 28.76
C THR A 218 14.75 7.79 29.29
N TYR A 219 15.66 7.00 29.84
CA TYR A 219 15.36 5.68 30.36
C TYR A 219 15.66 5.66 31.86
N ASN A 220 14.66 5.30 32.67
CA ASN A 220 14.72 5.28 34.13
C ASN A 220 15.32 6.57 34.75
N GLY A 221 14.90 7.73 34.23
CA GLY A 221 15.40 9.05 34.65
C GLY A 221 16.77 9.45 34.09
N ILE A 222 17.50 8.54 33.44
CA ILE A 222 18.78 8.83 32.79
C ILE A 222 18.51 9.36 31.39
N LYS A 223 18.94 10.60 31.14
CA LYS A 223 18.85 11.21 29.82
C LYS A 223 19.88 10.58 28.88
N GLY A 224 19.42 10.10 27.74
CA GLY A 224 20.26 9.59 26.66
C GLY A 224 21.06 10.68 25.98
N ASN A 225 21.97 10.25 25.10
CA ASN A 225 22.82 11.15 24.37
C ASN A 225 22.02 12.00 23.37
N THR A 226 22.54 13.19 23.09
CA THR A 226 21.99 14.13 22.12
C THR A 226 23.02 14.40 21.02
N GLY A 227 22.56 14.82 19.84
CA GLY A 227 23.43 15.08 18.69
C GLY A 227 23.63 13.86 17.80
N SER A 228 24.59 13.93 16.88
CA SER A 228 24.82 12.91 15.85
C SER A 228 25.97 11.95 16.23
N GLY A 229 26.05 10.79 15.58
CA GLY A 229 27.14 9.81 15.73
C GLY A 229 26.69 8.45 16.27
N ILE A 230 27.64 7.53 16.48
CA ILE A 230 27.38 6.12 16.80
C ILE A 230 26.63 5.91 18.14
N ASN A 231 26.76 6.86 19.07
CA ASN A 231 25.98 6.91 20.31
C ASN A 231 25.20 8.23 20.40
N GLY A 232 24.82 8.83 19.27
CA GLY A 232 24.02 10.04 19.24
C GLY A 232 22.56 9.79 19.64
N ALA A 233 21.71 10.79 19.46
CA ALA A 233 20.27 10.61 19.58
C ALA A 233 19.79 9.59 18.52
N PRO A 234 18.82 8.72 18.85
CA PRO A 234 18.15 7.89 17.86
C PRO A 234 17.71 8.70 16.64
N SER A 235 17.89 8.10 15.48
CA SER A 235 17.48 8.67 14.19
C SER A 235 16.85 7.61 13.30
N LEU A 236 15.82 8.02 12.56
CA LEU A 236 15.04 7.16 11.67
C LEU A 236 14.94 7.83 10.31
N GLN A 237 15.33 7.12 9.25
CA GLN A 237 15.18 7.60 7.89
C GLN A 237 13.70 7.76 7.52
N PHE A 238 13.31 8.89 6.95
CA PHE A 238 11.94 9.18 6.58
C PHE A 238 11.88 10.05 5.32
N ASP A 239 11.32 9.49 4.26
CA ASP A 239 11.13 10.21 3.00
C ASP A 239 9.85 11.07 3.05
N LYS A 240 10.01 12.37 3.32
CA LYS A 240 8.89 13.31 3.33
C LYS A 240 8.19 13.41 1.98
N ASN A 241 8.91 13.25 0.87
CA ASN A 241 8.34 13.36 -0.47
C ASN A 241 7.43 12.17 -0.74
N ASP A 242 7.86 10.96 -0.39
CA ASP A 242 7.01 9.77 -0.47
C ASP A 242 5.74 9.91 0.41
N TYR A 243 5.90 10.29 1.68
CA TYR A 243 4.77 10.52 2.61
C TYR A 243 3.74 11.51 2.05
N TYR A 244 4.18 12.69 1.59
CA TYR A 244 3.27 13.70 1.05
C TYR A 244 2.72 13.32 -0.33
N SER A 245 3.47 12.57 -1.14
CA SER A 245 2.94 12.05 -2.40
C SER A 245 1.74 11.14 -2.18
N ARG A 246 1.72 10.37 -1.08
CA ARG A 246 0.61 9.46 -0.73
C ARG A 246 -0.66 10.21 -0.31
N GLN A 247 -0.57 11.50 0.01
CA GLN A 247 -1.74 12.35 0.30
C GLN A 247 -2.50 12.75 -0.96
N LEU A 248 -1.90 12.56 -2.15
CA LEU A 248 -2.50 12.82 -3.45
C LEU A 248 -2.65 11.48 -4.20
N SER A 249 -3.89 11.01 -4.33
CA SER A 249 -4.21 9.81 -5.10
C SER A 249 -4.68 10.18 -6.50
N VAL A 250 -4.42 9.33 -7.50
CA VAL A 250 -4.96 9.54 -8.85
C VAL A 250 -6.42 9.11 -8.89
N ASN A 251 -7.30 9.96 -9.42
CA ASN A 251 -8.71 9.64 -9.64
C ASN A 251 -8.90 8.87 -10.95
N GLU A 252 -8.60 7.57 -10.95
CA GLU A 252 -8.65 6.73 -12.14
C GLU A 252 -10.02 6.70 -12.83
N ASN A 253 -11.12 6.80 -12.07
CA ASN A 253 -12.46 6.82 -12.63
C ASN A 253 -12.71 8.05 -13.49
N LEU A 254 -12.22 9.22 -13.05
CA LEU A 254 -12.28 10.43 -13.84
C LEU A 254 -11.33 10.34 -15.04
N THR A 255 -10.09 9.89 -14.83
CA THR A 255 -9.07 9.82 -15.88
C THR A 255 -9.53 9.02 -17.10
N LYS A 256 -10.21 7.87 -16.89
CA LYS A 256 -10.78 7.02 -17.95
C LYS A 256 -11.81 7.71 -18.84
N THR A 257 -12.37 8.84 -18.40
CA THR A 257 -13.36 9.60 -19.17
C THR A 257 -12.76 10.72 -20.01
N LEU A 258 -11.48 11.05 -19.81
CA LEU A 258 -10.82 12.23 -20.36
C LEU A 258 -9.75 11.84 -21.39
N TYR A 259 -9.60 12.66 -22.43
CA TYR A 259 -8.51 12.52 -23.39
C TYR A 259 -7.24 13.24 -22.91
N LEU A 260 -6.09 12.58 -23.02
CA LEU A 260 -4.80 13.06 -22.50
C LEU A 260 -4.44 14.47 -23.00
N ARG A 261 -4.58 14.73 -24.31
CA ARG A 261 -4.03 15.96 -24.91
C ARG A 261 -4.68 17.21 -24.32
N GLY A 262 -6.00 17.29 -24.24
CA GLY A 262 -6.66 18.47 -23.68
C GLY A 262 -6.45 18.60 -22.17
N VAL A 263 -6.37 17.48 -21.43
CA VAL A 263 -5.94 17.52 -20.02
C VAL A 263 -4.55 18.11 -19.88
N TYR A 264 -3.60 17.73 -20.76
CA TYR A 264 -2.26 18.30 -20.75
C TYR A 264 -2.29 19.82 -21.02
N GLU A 265 -3.01 20.28 -22.04
CA GLU A 265 -3.10 21.71 -22.39
C GLU A 265 -3.75 22.54 -21.26
N HIS A 266 -4.76 21.97 -20.58
CA HIS A 266 -5.60 22.66 -19.59
C HIS A 266 -5.49 22.08 -18.18
N LEU A 267 -4.30 21.57 -17.81
CA LEU A 267 -4.08 20.85 -16.56
C LEU A 267 -4.44 21.66 -15.31
N ASP A 268 -4.31 22.97 -15.36
CA ASP A 268 -4.70 23.92 -14.31
C ASP A 268 -6.18 23.80 -13.91
N LEU A 269 -7.05 23.39 -14.84
CA LEU A 269 -8.48 23.19 -14.59
C LEU A 269 -8.81 21.77 -14.13
N PHE A 270 -7.95 20.79 -14.43
CA PHE A 270 -8.21 19.38 -14.15
C PHE A 270 -7.51 18.84 -12.90
N TYR A 271 -6.34 19.38 -12.53
CA TYR A 271 -5.44 18.73 -11.56
C TYR A 271 -6.11 18.47 -10.21
N ALA A 272 -6.94 19.40 -9.71
CA ALA A 272 -7.59 19.24 -8.41
C ALA A 272 -8.56 18.05 -8.35
N ASN A 273 -9.20 17.71 -9.47
CA ASN A 273 -10.12 16.57 -9.58
C ASN A 273 -9.39 15.28 -9.97
N LEU A 274 -8.30 15.39 -10.74
CA LEU A 274 -7.44 14.26 -11.12
C LEU A 274 -6.58 13.75 -9.97
N LEU A 275 -6.20 14.65 -9.06
CA LEU A 275 -5.38 14.35 -7.90
C LEU A 275 -6.08 14.85 -6.63
N PRO A 276 -7.17 14.20 -6.16
CA PRO A 276 -7.84 14.64 -4.94
C PRO A 276 -6.89 14.75 -3.75
N TYR A 277 -7.07 15.80 -2.94
CA TYR A 277 -6.29 16.09 -1.74
C TYR A 277 -7.15 16.80 -0.68
N ASP A 278 -6.66 16.85 0.54
CA ASP A 278 -7.26 17.63 1.63
C ASP A 278 -6.99 19.13 1.42
N GLN A 279 -7.95 19.82 0.79
CA GLN A 279 -7.86 21.25 0.49
C GLN A 279 -7.76 22.13 1.74
N SER A 280 -8.16 21.64 2.91
CA SER A 280 -8.00 22.38 4.16
C SER A 280 -6.55 22.42 4.65
N LYS A 281 -5.70 21.50 4.15
CA LYS A 281 -4.32 21.34 4.59
C LYS A 281 -3.30 21.71 3.54
N PHE A 282 -3.60 21.47 2.27
CA PHE A 282 -2.60 21.49 1.20
C PHE A 282 -3.02 22.34 0.01
N VAL A 283 -2.01 22.89 -0.68
CA VAL A 283 -2.15 23.54 -1.99
C VAL A 283 -1.08 22.97 -2.93
N PRO A 284 -1.45 22.08 -3.88
CA PRO A 284 -0.52 21.57 -4.87
C PRO A 284 -0.30 22.60 -5.98
N ARG A 285 0.96 22.77 -6.40
CA ARG A 285 1.35 23.60 -7.54
C ARG A 285 2.09 22.74 -8.56
N ILE A 286 1.62 22.76 -9.79
CA ILE A 286 2.29 22.05 -10.90
C ILE A 286 3.51 22.87 -11.32
N SER A 287 4.71 22.34 -11.10
CA SER A 287 5.97 23.00 -11.52
C SER A 287 6.44 22.53 -12.89
N HIS A 288 6.09 21.30 -13.26
CA HIS A 288 6.42 20.71 -14.56
C HIS A 288 5.36 19.70 -14.97
N LYS A 289 5.15 19.56 -16.28
CA LYS A 289 4.25 18.57 -16.88
C LYS A 289 4.86 18.03 -18.17
N GLU A 290 4.76 16.73 -18.36
CA GLU A 290 5.22 16.03 -19.56
C GLU A 290 4.21 14.95 -19.93
N LYS A 291 3.81 14.91 -21.20
CA LYS A 291 2.92 13.87 -21.72
C LYS A 291 3.74 12.86 -22.52
N ASN A 292 3.30 11.62 -22.50
CA ASN A 292 3.76 10.58 -23.41
C ASN A 292 2.55 10.04 -24.16
N ASP A 293 2.45 10.38 -25.44
CA ASP A 293 1.30 9.99 -26.28
C ASP A 293 1.30 8.49 -26.61
N THR A 294 2.47 7.84 -26.65
CA THR A 294 2.59 6.39 -26.90
C THR A 294 2.01 5.58 -25.76
N ASP A 295 2.39 5.91 -24.52
CA ASP A 295 1.92 5.21 -23.33
C ASP A 295 0.59 5.77 -22.81
N ASN A 296 0.11 6.86 -23.42
CA ASN A 296 -1.07 7.60 -23.00
C ASN A 296 -1.01 7.99 -21.52
N THR A 297 0.12 8.59 -21.10
CA THR A 297 0.39 8.98 -19.71
C THR A 297 0.76 10.46 -19.58
N LEU A 298 0.53 11.00 -18.38
CA LEU A 298 0.87 12.37 -17.99
C LEU A 298 1.71 12.35 -16.71
N LEU A 299 2.97 12.76 -16.83
CA LEU A 299 3.87 12.98 -15.71
C LEU A 299 3.70 14.42 -15.22
N VAL A 300 3.47 14.59 -13.91
CA VAL A 300 3.37 15.91 -13.29
C VAL A 300 4.31 16.02 -12.10
N THR A 301 5.12 17.07 -12.08
CA THR A 301 5.92 17.44 -10.91
C THR A 301 5.14 18.44 -10.07
N ILE A 302 4.98 18.10 -8.80
CA ILE A 302 4.12 18.82 -7.86
C ILE A 302 5.01 19.38 -6.74
N LYS A 303 4.97 20.69 -6.58
CA LYS A 303 5.40 21.36 -5.35
C LYS A 303 4.18 21.46 -4.43
N LEU A 304 4.19 20.68 -3.36
CA LEU A 304 3.11 20.70 -2.37
C LEU A 304 3.43 21.73 -1.29
N THR A 305 2.48 22.63 -1.04
CA THR A 305 2.57 23.64 0.02
C THR A 305 1.47 23.46 1.05
N ALA A 306 1.69 23.95 2.27
CA ALA A 306 0.64 24.04 3.28
C ALA A 306 -0.40 25.11 2.88
N ASN A 307 -1.66 24.85 3.20
CA ASN A 307 -2.72 25.84 3.10
C ASN A 307 -2.76 26.72 4.36
N ASP A 308 -1.69 27.46 4.60
CA ASP A 308 -1.50 28.35 5.77
C ASP A 308 -1.46 29.84 5.39
N GLY A 309 -1.67 30.15 4.11
CA GLY A 309 -1.58 31.51 3.56
C GLY A 309 -0.16 32.04 3.37
N ARG A 310 0.88 31.21 3.60
CA ARG A 310 2.30 31.60 3.52
C ARG A 310 3.10 30.80 2.48
N GLU A 311 2.44 29.90 1.76
CA GLU A 311 3.05 29.02 0.75
C GLU A 311 4.20 28.15 1.28
N THR A 312 4.13 27.76 2.56
CA THR A 312 5.17 26.93 3.18
C THR A 312 5.34 25.61 2.41
N GLU A 313 6.53 25.39 1.85
CA GLU A 313 6.82 24.17 1.08
C GLU A 313 6.91 22.93 1.99
N LEU A 314 6.15 21.90 1.63
CA LEU A 314 6.14 20.62 2.34
C LEU A 314 7.03 19.61 1.62
N ALA A 315 6.81 19.42 0.32
CA ALA A 315 7.47 18.41 -0.48
C ALA A 315 7.47 18.74 -1.97
N VAL A 316 8.39 18.12 -2.71
CA VAL A 316 8.41 18.12 -4.18
C VAL A 316 8.50 16.68 -4.65
N PHE A 317 7.53 16.24 -5.45
CA PHE A 317 7.45 14.87 -5.94
C PHE A 317 6.78 14.81 -7.31
N THR A 318 6.91 13.67 -7.96
CA THR A 318 6.32 13.43 -9.27
C THR A 318 5.18 12.42 -9.17
N LYS A 319 4.12 12.63 -9.95
CA LYS A 319 3.01 11.69 -10.13
C LYS A 319 2.84 11.36 -11.60
N THR A 320 2.73 10.08 -11.91
CA THR A 320 2.32 9.62 -13.24
C THR A 320 0.82 9.34 -13.21
N ILE A 321 0.07 10.07 -14.02
CA ILE A 321 -1.35 9.87 -14.25
C ILE A 321 -1.48 8.98 -15.49
N THR A 322 -2.20 7.88 -15.36
CA THR A 322 -2.36 6.86 -16.40
C THR A 322 -3.84 6.52 -16.60
N GLY A 323 -4.16 5.75 -17.64
CA GLY A 323 -5.53 5.27 -17.88
C GLY A 323 -6.45 6.32 -18.50
N PHE A 324 -5.91 7.27 -19.25
CA PHE A 324 -6.71 8.20 -20.05
C PHE A 324 -7.51 7.47 -21.13
N LYS A 325 -8.58 8.10 -21.60
CA LYS A 325 -9.40 7.57 -22.69
C LYS A 325 -8.55 7.44 -23.97
N PRO A 326 -8.52 6.27 -24.64
CA PRO A 326 -7.69 6.07 -25.82
C PRO A 326 -8.32 6.73 -27.05
N LEU A 327 -7.49 7.16 -28.00
CA LEU A 327 -7.96 7.80 -29.25
C LEU A 327 -8.76 6.85 -30.14
N SER A 328 -8.65 5.53 -29.96
CA SER A 328 -9.50 4.53 -30.64
C SER A 328 -10.99 4.71 -30.33
N ASP A 329 -11.33 5.24 -29.15
CA ASP A 329 -12.73 5.47 -28.75
C ASP A 329 -13.39 6.58 -29.58
N LEU A 330 -12.61 7.36 -30.33
CA LEU A 330 -13.15 8.30 -31.31
C LEU A 330 -14.02 7.61 -32.37
N ASN A 331 -13.87 6.30 -32.59
CA ASN A 331 -14.73 5.55 -33.50
C ASN A 331 -16.22 5.60 -33.08
N THR A 332 -16.49 5.71 -31.77
CA THR A 332 -17.84 5.81 -31.22
C THR A 332 -18.20 7.21 -30.77
N ASP A 333 -17.22 7.99 -30.33
CA ASP A 333 -17.42 9.31 -29.77
C ASP A 333 -17.53 10.41 -30.83
N LEU A 334 -16.72 10.33 -31.90
CA LEU A 334 -16.58 11.38 -32.90
C LEU A 334 -17.65 11.25 -33.99
N HIS A 335 -18.29 12.37 -34.30
CA HIS A 335 -19.29 12.44 -35.35
C HIS A 335 -18.98 13.55 -36.34
N LEU A 336 -19.12 13.23 -37.63
CA LEU A 336 -19.01 14.16 -38.73
C LEU A 336 -20.38 14.37 -39.37
N ALA A 337 -20.71 15.62 -39.68
CA ALA A 337 -21.94 15.97 -40.37
C ALA A 337 -21.69 16.99 -41.48
N SER A 338 -22.62 17.04 -42.44
CA SER A 338 -22.61 18.01 -43.52
C SER A 338 -22.88 19.42 -43.01
N SER A 339 -22.25 20.42 -43.63
CA SER A 339 -22.67 21.81 -43.58
C SER A 339 -23.10 22.28 -44.97
N ALA A 340 -23.68 23.48 -45.07
CA ALA A 340 -23.97 24.11 -46.36
C ALA A 340 -22.67 24.37 -47.16
N GLU A 341 -21.65 24.93 -46.52
CA GLU A 341 -20.38 25.26 -47.20
C GLU A 341 -19.65 24.01 -47.71
N LEU A 342 -19.70 22.90 -46.95
CA LEU A 342 -19.16 21.61 -47.39
C LEU A 342 -19.97 21.08 -48.59
N GLY A 343 -21.29 21.19 -48.52
CA GLY A 343 -22.21 20.80 -49.58
C GLY A 343 -21.97 21.55 -50.89
N GLU A 344 -21.71 22.85 -50.83
CA GLU A 344 -21.34 23.67 -51.97
C GLU A 344 -19.95 23.30 -52.52
N GLN A 345 -18.96 23.13 -51.64
CA GLN A 345 -17.58 22.82 -52.05
C GLN A 345 -17.49 21.48 -52.78
N LEU A 346 -18.10 20.42 -52.23
CA LEU A 346 -18.12 19.12 -52.89
C LEU A 346 -19.15 19.07 -54.02
N GLY A 347 -20.22 19.87 -53.94
CA GLY A 347 -21.22 20.05 -54.97
C GLY A 347 -20.62 20.50 -56.31
N LYS A 348 -19.67 21.45 -56.30
CA LYS A 348 -18.93 21.92 -57.49
C LYS A 348 -18.39 20.77 -58.35
N LYS A 349 -17.93 19.69 -57.71
CA LYS A 349 -17.30 18.57 -58.39
C LYS A 349 -18.25 17.41 -58.66
N PHE A 350 -19.08 17.07 -57.69
CA PHE A 350 -19.81 15.80 -57.73
C PHE A 350 -21.29 15.94 -58.11
N ARG A 351 -21.89 17.12 -57.95
CA ARG A 351 -23.35 17.31 -58.08
C ARG A 351 -23.92 16.82 -59.41
N ASN A 352 -23.23 17.15 -60.50
CA ASN A 352 -23.65 16.87 -61.87
C ASN A 352 -23.00 15.60 -62.45
N THR A 353 -22.34 14.80 -61.62
CA THR A 353 -21.78 13.51 -62.04
C THR A 353 -22.82 12.39 -61.91
N PRO A 354 -22.74 11.31 -62.72
CA PRO A 354 -23.59 10.14 -62.54
C PRO A 354 -23.44 9.53 -61.14
N ASP A 355 -24.46 8.84 -60.65
CA ASP A 355 -24.38 8.08 -59.40
C ASP A 355 -23.34 6.94 -59.48
N GLY A 356 -22.95 6.42 -58.32
CA GLY A 356 -21.97 5.33 -58.21
C GLY A 356 -20.70 5.72 -57.46
N ASP A 357 -19.67 4.88 -57.60
CA ASP A 357 -18.39 5.05 -56.90
C ASP A 357 -17.64 6.32 -57.35
N LYS A 358 -17.15 7.08 -56.37
CA LYS A 358 -16.39 8.33 -56.53
C LYS A 358 -15.04 8.30 -55.82
N LEU A 359 -14.62 7.18 -55.24
CA LEU A 359 -13.41 7.10 -54.43
C LEU A 359 -12.15 7.58 -55.19
N SER A 360 -11.96 7.13 -56.42
CA SER A 360 -10.81 7.56 -57.26
C SER A 360 -10.80 9.07 -57.54
N GLN A 361 -11.96 9.72 -57.55
CA GLN A 361 -12.11 11.15 -57.77
C GLN A 361 -11.86 11.97 -56.49
N MET A 362 -11.91 11.34 -55.31
CA MET A 362 -11.58 11.98 -54.03
C MET A 362 -10.08 12.25 -53.90
N GLY A 363 -9.22 11.48 -54.56
CA GLY A 363 -7.77 11.75 -54.59
C GLY A 363 -7.40 13.11 -55.20
N THR A 364 -8.28 13.67 -56.05
CA THR A 364 -8.13 15.01 -56.63
C THR A 364 -8.88 16.10 -55.86
N VAL A 365 -9.43 15.78 -54.67
CA VAL A 365 -9.95 16.76 -53.68
C VAL A 365 -9.37 16.44 -52.30
N PRO A 366 -8.17 16.95 -51.97
CA PRO A 366 -7.52 16.62 -50.70
C PRO A 366 -8.41 16.94 -49.51
N VAL A 367 -8.50 16.02 -48.54
CA VAL A 367 -9.44 16.12 -47.40
C VAL A 367 -9.25 17.41 -46.60
N GLN A 368 -7.99 17.83 -46.45
CA GLN A 368 -7.60 19.05 -45.75
C GLN A 368 -8.24 20.32 -46.33
N THR A 369 -8.65 20.31 -47.60
CA THR A 369 -9.26 21.47 -48.26
C THR A 369 -10.72 21.70 -47.87
N TRP A 370 -11.39 20.68 -47.31
CA TRP A 370 -12.83 20.75 -47.03
C TRP A 370 -13.22 20.24 -45.63
N ILE A 371 -12.36 19.50 -44.95
CA ILE A 371 -12.70 18.91 -43.64
C ILE A 371 -13.02 19.97 -42.58
N GLU A 372 -12.37 21.14 -42.62
CA GLU A 372 -12.67 22.27 -41.72
C GLU A 372 -14.09 22.83 -41.93
N LYS A 373 -14.74 22.51 -43.05
CA LYS A 373 -16.13 22.87 -43.32
C LYS A 373 -17.12 21.82 -42.85
N ALA A 374 -16.67 20.61 -42.49
CA ALA A 374 -17.54 19.62 -41.88
C ALA A 374 -17.90 20.05 -40.45
N GLN A 375 -19.10 19.70 -40.01
CA GLN A 375 -19.45 19.83 -38.60
C GLN A 375 -18.83 18.64 -37.86
N MET A 376 -18.03 18.94 -36.83
CA MET A 376 -17.41 17.92 -35.99
C MET A 376 -17.96 18.01 -34.58
N SER A 377 -18.29 16.87 -33.97
CA SER A 377 -18.79 16.83 -32.60
C SER A 377 -18.40 15.57 -31.86
N ILE A 378 -18.37 15.65 -30.53
CA ILE A 378 -18.14 14.51 -29.63
C ILE A 378 -19.42 14.20 -28.88
N ARG A 379 -19.85 12.94 -28.90
CA ARG A 379 -20.93 12.46 -28.05
C ARG A 379 -20.39 12.20 -26.64
N ARG A 380 -20.86 12.98 -25.66
CA ARG A 380 -20.51 12.80 -24.24
C ARG A 380 -21.76 12.91 -23.37
N SER A 381 -21.98 11.91 -22.52
CA SER A 381 -23.11 11.88 -21.56
C SER A 381 -24.48 12.16 -22.22
N GLY A 382 -24.70 11.58 -23.40
CA GLY A 382 -25.95 11.75 -24.16
C GLY A 382 -26.10 13.10 -24.87
N LYS A 383 -25.12 14.00 -24.77
CA LYS A 383 -25.10 15.30 -25.45
C LYS A 383 -24.08 15.29 -26.58
N SER A 384 -24.35 16.08 -27.62
CA SER A 384 -23.37 16.36 -28.68
C SER A 384 -22.62 17.65 -28.33
N ILE A 385 -21.30 17.57 -28.23
CA ILE A 385 -20.43 18.71 -27.99
C ILE A 385 -19.80 19.11 -29.32
N GLU A 386 -20.20 20.26 -29.84
CA GLU A 386 -19.65 20.80 -31.09
C GLU A 386 -18.19 21.22 -30.93
N LEU A 387 -17.37 20.85 -31.91
CA LEU A 387 -15.97 21.24 -32.02
C LEU A 387 -15.78 22.15 -33.22
N LEU A 388 -15.09 23.27 -33.03
CA LEU A 388 -14.73 24.17 -34.14
C LEU A 388 -13.22 24.13 -34.40
N PRO A 389 -12.82 24.19 -35.68
CA PRO A 389 -11.43 24.31 -36.04
C PRO A 389 -10.94 25.72 -35.71
N GLN A 390 -9.81 25.81 -35.00
CA GLN A 390 -9.14 27.06 -34.67
C GLN A 390 -7.66 26.99 -35.05
N LYS A 391 -7.13 28.10 -35.56
CA LYS A 391 -5.71 28.23 -35.86
C LYS A 391 -4.97 28.66 -34.60
N VAL A 392 -4.12 27.78 -34.06
CA VAL A 392 -3.37 28.00 -32.82
C VAL A 392 -1.88 28.06 -33.15
N LYS A 393 -1.16 29.03 -32.56
CA LYS A 393 0.30 29.10 -32.64
C LYS A 393 0.90 28.11 -31.63
N THR A 394 1.83 27.29 -32.07
CA THR A 394 2.59 26.43 -31.15
C THR A 394 3.63 27.25 -30.39
N GLY A 395 4.15 26.73 -29.27
CA GLY A 395 4.99 27.45 -28.29
C GLY A 395 6.27 28.11 -28.84
N ASN A 396 6.71 27.77 -30.06
CA ASN A 396 7.89 28.38 -30.71
C ASN A 396 7.52 29.48 -31.73
N GLY A 397 6.25 29.87 -31.83
CA GLY A 397 5.77 31.04 -32.58
C GLY A 397 5.80 30.93 -34.11
N SER A 398 6.44 29.90 -34.68
CA SER A 398 6.66 29.76 -36.13
C SER A 398 5.64 28.87 -36.85
N SER A 399 4.98 27.92 -36.18
CA SER A 399 3.99 27.04 -36.81
C SER A 399 2.58 27.30 -36.30
N ILE A 400 1.64 27.42 -37.25
CA ILE A 400 0.21 27.51 -37.00
C ILE A 400 -0.39 26.15 -37.30
N ILE A 401 -1.06 25.57 -36.31
CA ILE A 401 -1.77 24.28 -36.44
C ILE A 401 -3.28 24.48 -36.35
N THR A 402 -4.05 23.56 -36.92
CA THR A 402 -5.49 23.50 -36.71
C THR A 402 -5.78 22.66 -35.48
N VAL A 403 -6.55 23.20 -34.54
CA VAL A 403 -7.05 22.48 -33.37
C VAL A 403 -8.55 22.46 -33.42
N TRP A 404 -9.15 21.28 -33.28
CA TRP A 404 -10.58 21.13 -33.05
C TRP A 404 -10.84 21.04 -31.56
N LYS A 405 -11.59 22.01 -31.03
CA LYS A 405 -11.93 22.08 -29.60
C LYS A 405 -13.34 22.65 -29.38
N PRO A 406 -13.95 22.43 -28.21
CA PRO A 406 -15.27 22.93 -27.91
C PRO A 406 -15.41 24.44 -28.09
N THR A 407 -16.58 24.86 -28.56
CA THR A 407 -16.97 26.28 -28.62
C THR A 407 -17.18 26.88 -27.23
N GLN A 408 -17.69 26.06 -26.32
CA GLN A 408 -17.99 26.44 -24.96
C GLN A 408 -16.72 26.30 -24.12
N ASN A 409 -16.29 27.40 -23.48
CA ASN A 409 -15.14 27.41 -22.58
C ASN A 409 -15.53 26.84 -21.19
N ILE A 410 -16.12 25.64 -21.17
CA ILE A 410 -16.55 24.93 -19.97
C ILE A 410 -15.47 23.93 -19.60
N GLY A 411 -14.88 24.08 -18.41
CA GLY A 411 -13.74 23.26 -17.97
C GLY A 411 -13.90 21.75 -18.16
N SER A 412 -15.11 21.21 -17.96
CA SER A 412 -15.39 19.77 -18.05
C SER A 412 -15.32 19.16 -19.47
N VAL A 413 -15.17 19.97 -20.52
CA VAL A 413 -15.04 19.49 -21.90
C VAL A 413 -13.72 19.90 -22.55
N LEU A 414 -12.87 20.66 -21.85
CA LEU A 414 -11.61 21.14 -22.41
C LEU A 414 -10.56 20.04 -22.61
N ASP A 415 -10.80 18.82 -22.13
CA ASP A 415 -9.99 17.66 -22.51
C ASP A 415 -10.16 17.29 -24.00
N LEU A 416 -11.26 17.72 -24.64
CA LEU A 416 -11.51 17.58 -26.07
C LEU A 416 -10.63 18.57 -26.85
N TYR A 417 -9.38 18.17 -27.09
CA TYR A 417 -8.40 18.97 -27.80
C TYR A 417 -7.71 18.10 -28.85
N PHE A 418 -8.06 18.33 -30.12
CA PHE A 418 -7.65 17.49 -31.24
C PHE A 418 -6.85 18.30 -32.26
N GLU A 419 -5.53 18.19 -32.19
CA GLU A 419 -4.59 18.82 -33.10
C GLU A 419 -4.48 18.06 -34.41
N ASN A 420 -4.60 18.79 -35.52
CA ASN A 420 -4.36 18.34 -36.89
C ASN A 420 -4.91 16.93 -37.18
N PRO A 421 -6.21 16.66 -36.99
CA PRO A 421 -6.77 15.37 -37.33
C PRO A 421 -6.59 15.11 -38.83
N LYS A 422 -5.94 13.99 -39.16
CA LYS A 422 -5.62 13.58 -40.53
C LYS A 422 -6.60 12.51 -40.97
N PHE A 423 -7.46 12.86 -41.92
CA PHE A 423 -8.44 11.94 -42.48
C PHE A 423 -8.05 11.47 -43.87
N GLU A 424 -8.44 10.25 -44.19
CA GLU A 424 -8.34 9.63 -45.50
C GLU A 424 -9.73 9.11 -45.89
N VAL A 425 -10.18 9.37 -47.13
CA VAL A 425 -11.47 8.84 -47.59
C VAL A 425 -11.25 7.38 -48.00
N SER A 426 -11.94 6.45 -47.32
CA SER A 426 -11.85 5.02 -47.63
C SER A 426 -12.99 4.54 -48.53
N GLU A 427 -14.14 5.23 -48.51
CA GLU A 427 -15.27 4.98 -49.40
C GLU A 427 -15.91 6.30 -49.81
N ALA A 428 -16.37 6.41 -51.06
CA ALA A 428 -17.18 7.52 -51.52
C ALA A 428 -18.15 7.06 -52.60
N ARG A 429 -19.46 7.24 -52.37
CA ARG A 429 -20.51 6.89 -53.33
C ARG A 429 -21.50 8.04 -53.47
N LYS A 430 -21.80 8.40 -54.71
CA LYS A 430 -22.85 9.36 -55.02
C LYS A 430 -24.19 8.63 -55.22
N GLU A 431 -25.23 9.13 -54.56
CA GLU A 431 -26.61 8.67 -54.67
C GLU A 431 -27.54 9.90 -54.74
N GLY A 432 -28.09 10.17 -55.92
CA GLY A 432 -28.89 11.37 -56.20
C GLY A 432 -28.13 12.66 -55.90
N ASN A 433 -28.58 13.38 -54.88
CA ASN A 433 -27.98 14.65 -54.44
C ASN A 433 -27.04 14.47 -53.24
N PHE A 434 -26.73 13.24 -52.83
CA PHE A 434 -25.92 12.95 -51.66
C PHE A 434 -24.61 12.28 -52.05
N LEU A 435 -23.53 12.69 -51.38
CA LEU A 435 -22.27 11.98 -51.38
C LEU A 435 -22.09 11.30 -50.02
N LYS A 436 -22.21 9.98 -50.01
CA LYS A 436 -22.00 9.15 -48.83
C LYS A 436 -20.55 8.71 -48.79
N MET A 437 -19.86 9.02 -47.70
CA MET A 437 -18.44 8.74 -47.53
C MET A 437 -18.17 7.99 -46.23
N LYS A 438 -17.06 7.25 -46.21
CA LYS A 438 -16.37 6.84 -44.98
C LYS A 438 -15.00 7.47 -44.94
N LEU A 439 -14.67 8.08 -43.81
CA LEU A 439 -13.38 8.70 -43.56
C LEU A 439 -12.66 7.93 -42.46
N ARG A 440 -11.44 7.47 -42.75
CA ARG A 440 -10.54 6.90 -41.77
C ARG A 440 -9.74 8.00 -41.10
N LEU A 441 -9.79 8.08 -39.77
CA LEU A 441 -8.89 8.95 -39.00
C LEU A 441 -7.53 8.25 -38.88
N LYS A 442 -6.52 8.78 -39.56
CA LYS A 442 -5.17 8.22 -39.62
C LYS A 442 -4.28 8.68 -38.47
N ALA A 443 -4.47 9.92 -38.04
CA ALA A 443 -3.72 10.49 -36.92
C ALA A 443 -4.47 11.68 -36.32
N VAL A 444 -4.22 11.94 -35.05
CA VAL A 444 -4.64 13.15 -34.33
C VAL A 444 -3.68 13.35 -33.16
N ASN A 445 -3.42 14.58 -32.73
CA ASN A 445 -2.48 14.87 -31.64
C ASN A 445 -1.09 14.27 -31.90
N GLU A 446 -0.62 14.34 -33.15
CA GLU A 446 0.64 13.75 -33.63
C GLU A 446 0.76 12.21 -33.46
N THR A 447 -0.33 11.57 -33.05
CA THR A 447 -0.40 10.13 -32.77
C THR A 447 -1.13 9.43 -33.90
N ALA A 448 -0.57 8.32 -34.41
CA ALA A 448 -1.27 7.47 -35.36
C ALA A 448 -2.47 6.79 -34.70
N VAL A 449 -3.62 6.79 -35.37
CA VAL A 449 -4.85 6.16 -34.90
C VAL A 449 -5.19 5.01 -35.83
N LYS A 450 -5.59 3.88 -35.23
CA LYS A 450 -6.07 2.70 -35.95
C LYS A 450 -7.56 2.53 -35.69
N ASP A 451 -8.24 1.94 -36.67
CA ASP A 451 -9.62 1.42 -36.51
C ASP A 451 -10.68 2.48 -36.16
N VAL A 452 -10.46 3.73 -36.58
CA VAL A 452 -11.47 4.81 -36.50
C VAL A 452 -11.94 5.14 -37.90
N GLU A 453 -13.18 4.73 -38.22
CA GLU A 453 -13.84 5.00 -39.50
C GLU A 453 -15.19 5.68 -39.28
N LEU A 454 -15.31 6.91 -39.80
CA LEU A 454 -16.43 7.79 -39.54
C LEU A 454 -17.29 7.93 -40.80
N PRO A 455 -18.60 7.70 -40.72
CA PRO A 455 -19.49 8.01 -41.83
C PRO A 455 -19.67 9.53 -41.97
N LEU A 456 -19.76 10.00 -43.20
CA LEU A 456 -20.12 11.38 -43.53
C LEU A 456 -21.02 11.38 -44.76
N THR A 457 -22.26 11.87 -44.60
CA THR A 457 -23.19 12.08 -45.71
C THR A 457 -23.29 13.56 -45.99
N VAL A 458 -22.92 13.97 -47.19
CA VAL A 458 -22.93 15.37 -47.62
C VAL A 458 -24.08 15.60 -48.60
N HIS A 459 -24.91 16.61 -48.34
CA HIS A 459 -25.88 17.07 -49.33
C HIS A 459 -25.17 17.98 -50.34
N LEU A 460 -25.09 17.54 -51.59
CA LEU A 460 -24.45 18.28 -52.67
C LEU A 460 -25.35 19.43 -53.09
N LEU A 461 -24.93 20.65 -52.75
CA LEU A 461 -25.66 21.86 -53.10
C LEU A 461 -25.27 22.35 -54.50
N LYS A 462 -26.23 22.98 -55.16
CA LYS A 462 -26.01 23.67 -56.43
C LYS A 462 -25.61 25.11 -56.09
N LEU A 463 -24.55 25.60 -56.72
CA LEU A 463 -24.23 27.03 -56.71
C LEU A 463 -25.17 27.79 -57.63
#